data_AF-A0A7S2UWY9-F1
#
_entry.id   AF-A0A7S2UWY9-F1
#
_cell.length_a   1.000
_cell.length_b   1.000
_cell.length_c   1.000
_cell.angle_alpha   90.00
_cell.angle_beta   90.00
_cell.angle_gamma   90.00
#
_symmetry.space_group_name_H-M   'P 1'
#
loop_
_entity.id
_entity.type
_entity.pdbx_description
1 polymer ?
#
loop_
_entity_poly.entity_id
_entity_poly.type
_entity_poly.pdbx_seq_one_letter_code
_entity_poly.pdbx_strand_id
1 'polypeptide(L)'
;KQTFQDHLSLKVMLPSTGNYDICLQEVSATTGKVTRELRTVLVGKYVRREVRELTDEDREAFFTVLETMVTTDRFDGMEKYGDNFKNNDYFVHMHNVLAGGRECDHMHLGHGFVWNHIGITLEMEQS
;
A
#
# COMPACT_ATOMS: atom_id res chain seq x y z
N LYS A 1 37.60 23.51 -14.92
CA LYS A 1 36.63 23.98 -13.89
C LYS A 1 35.47 23.01 -13.90
N GLN A 2 35.53 21.99 -13.06
CA GLN A 2 34.53 20.92 -12.98
C GLN A 2 33.77 21.14 -11.68
N THR A 3 32.58 21.72 -11.79
CA THR A 3 31.66 21.91 -10.67
C THR A 3 31.05 20.55 -10.38
N PHE A 4 31.50 19.91 -9.31
CA PHE A 4 30.77 18.78 -8.72
C PHE A 4 29.47 19.35 -8.16
N GLN A 5 28.35 19.08 -8.82
CA GLN A 5 27.03 19.28 -8.23
C GLN A 5 26.77 18.06 -7.35
N ASP A 6 27.08 18.18 -6.06
CA ASP A 6 26.57 17.24 -5.08
C ASP A 6 25.05 17.36 -5.08
N HIS A 7 24.37 16.37 -5.67
CA HIS A 7 22.92 16.32 -5.68
C HIS A 7 22.44 15.86 -4.31
N LEU A 8 22.03 16.81 -3.47
CA LEU A 8 21.32 16.51 -2.24
C LEU A 8 19.96 15.91 -2.59
N SER A 9 19.72 14.64 -2.21
CA SER A 9 18.41 13.99 -2.35
C SER A 9 17.69 13.94 -1.01
N LEU A 10 16.46 14.43 -0.97
CA LEU A 10 15.57 14.32 0.19
C LEU A 10 14.42 13.38 -0.17
N LYS A 11 14.17 12.36 0.65
CA LYS A 11 13.04 11.43 0.48
C LYS A 11 11.94 11.80 1.47
N VAL A 12 10.70 11.89 0.99
CA VAL A 12 9.50 12.07 1.82
C VAL A 12 8.56 10.92 1.51
N MET A 13 8.08 10.24 2.54
CA MET A 13 7.01 9.24 2.42
C MET A 13 5.67 9.95 2.58
N LEU A 14 4.75 9.71 1.64
CA LEU A 14 3.38 10.20 1.72
C LEU A 14 2.54 9.13 2.44
N PRO A 15 1.96 9.41 3.61
CA PRO A 15 1.33 8.39 4.46
C PRO A 15 0.01 7.85 3.90
N SER A 16 -0.65 8.58 3.01
CA SER A 16 -1.94 8.20 2.44
C SER A 16 -2.16 8.81 1.05
N THR A 17 -3.26 8.44 0.39
CA THR A 17 -3.70 9.11 -0.83
C THR A 17 -4.23 10.52 -0.52
N GLY A 18 -4.03 11.46 -1.44
CA GLY A 18 -4.55 12.81 -1.29
C GLY A 18 -3.63 13.86 -1.91
N ASN A 19 -4.02 15.13 -1.75
CA ASN A 19 -3.20 16.26 -2.17
C ASN A 19 -2.34 16.73 -0.98
N TYR A 20 -1.06 16.94 -1.24
CA TYR A 20 -0.09 17.39 -0.27
C TYR A 20 0.52 18.69 -0.76
N ASP A 21 0.28 19.79 -0.04
CA ASP A 21 0.99 21.03 -0.24
C ASP A 21 2.39 20.92 0.39
N ILE A 22 3.40 20.74 -0.46
CA ILE A 22 4.79 20.56 -0.03
C ILE A 22 5.56 21.86 -0.24
N CYS A 23 6.31 22.26 0.78
CA CYS A 23 7.25 23.36 0.73
C CYS A 23 8.66 22.84 1.04
N LEU A 24 9.58 23.01 0.09
CA LEU A 24 11.00 22.76 0.27
C LEU A 24 11.70 24.10 0.47
N GLN A 25 12.41 24.24 1.59
CA GLN A 25 13.15 25.45 1.93
C GLN A 25 14.65 25.16 2.01
N GLU A 26 15.45 25.94 1.30
CA GLU A 26 16.89 26.04 1.51
C GLU A 26 17.12 27.08 2.60
N VAL A 27 17.74 26.68 3.71
CA VAL A 27 17.99 27.55 4.87
C VAL A 27 19.48 27.76 5.02
N SER A 28 19.91 29.01 5.09
CA SER A 28 21.31 29.38 5.38
C SER A 28 21.72 28.87 6.74
N ALA A 29 22.72 27.98 6.79
CA ALA A 29 23.25 27.44 8.03
C ALA A 29 23.81 28.53 8.98
N THR A 30 24.30 29.65 8.44
CA THR A 30 24.91 30.73 9.23
C THR A 30 23.89 31.72 9.79
N THR A 31 22.83 32.02 9.02
CA THR A 31 21.88 33.09 9.38
C THR A 31 20.50 32.58 9.78
N GLY A 32 20.21 31.29 9.55
CA GLY A 32 18.89 30.70 9.75
C GLY A 32 17.81 31.22 8.80
N LYS A 33 18.16 32.06 7.82
CA LYS A 33 17.20 32.63 6.86
C LYS A 33 16.99 31.68 5.68
N VAL A 34 15.75 31.57 5.24
CA VAL A 34 15.38 30.90 3.98
C VAL A 34 16.04 31.66 2.83
N THR A 35 16.91 30.99 2.08
CA THR A 35 17.60 31.54 0.90
C THR A 35 16.83 31.23 -0.37
N ARG A 36 16.13 30.08 -0.42
CA ARG A 36 15.27 29.65 -1.52
C ARG A 36 14.10 28.85 -1.01
N GLU A 37 13.00 28.92 -1.75
CA GLU A 37 11.77 28.19 -1.44
C GLU A 37 11.18 27.63 -2.74
N LEU A 38 10.69 26.40 -2.68
CA LEU A 38 9.91 25.77 -3.73
C LEU A 38 8.61 25.24 -3.12
N ARG A 39 7.47 25.67 -3.68
CA ARG A 39 6.16 25.16 -3.31
C ARG A 39 5.58 24.35 -4.47
N THR A 40 5.03 23.20 -4.15
CA THR A 40 4.34 22.35 -5.14
C THR A 40 3.23 21.54 -4.47
N VAL A 41 2.33 21.03 -5.28
CA VAL A 41 1.32 20.06 -4.84
C VAL A 41 1.75 18.67 -5.32
N LEU A 42 1.87 17.74 -4.39
CA LEU A 42 2.01 16.32 -4.71
C LEU A 42 0.65 15.62 -4.57
N VAL A 43 0.35 14.71 -5.49
CA VAL A 43 -0.90 13.93 -5.44
C VAL A 43 -0.56 12.47 -5.20
N GLY A 44 -0.82 11.97 -4.00
CA GLY A 44 -0.73 10.56 -3.65
C GLY A 44 -1.95 9.80 -4.19
N LYS A 45 -1.73 8.80 -5.05
CA LYS A 45 -2.78 7.93 -5.58
C LYS A 45 -2.50 6.48 -5.23
N TYR A 46 -3.56 5.72 -4.99
CA TYR A 46 -3.48 4.27 -4.90
C TYR A 46 -3.35 3.69 -6.32
N VAL A 47 -2.27 2.98 -6.60
CA VAL A 47 -1.96 2.46 -7.94
C VAL A 47 -1.56 0.99 -7.85
N ARG A 48 -2.34 0.11 -8.48
CA ARG A 48 -1.95 -1.29 -8.70
C ARG A 48 -0.93 -1.35 -9.83
N ARG A 49 0.18 -2.04 -9.61
CA ARG A 49 1.29 -2.22 -10.57
C ARG A 49 1.49 -3.69 -10.87
N GLU A 50 2.16 -3.95 -11.99
CA GLU A 50 2.60 -5.29 -12.32
C GLU A 50 3.79 -5.68 -11.43
N VAL A 51 3.79 -6.90 -10.87
CA VAL A 51 4.76 -7.31 -9.83
C VAL A 51 6.23 -7.32 -10.29
N ARG A 52 6.49 -7.57 -11.58
CA ARG A 52 7.82 -7.54 -12.20
C ARG A 52 8.30 -6.11 -12.48
N GLU A 53 7.42 -5.12 -12.43
CA GLU A 53 7.77 -3.70 -12.53
C GLU A 53 8.10 -3.05 -11.18
N LEU A 54 7.89 -3.77 -10.07
CA LEU A 54 8.26 -3.29 -8.74
C LEU A 54 9.77 -3.23 -8.57
N THR A 55 10.23 -2.28 -7.75
CA THR A 55 11.62 -2.29 -7.27
C THR A 55 11.85 -3.56 -6.44
N ASP A 56 13.11 -3.99 -6.32
CA ASP A 56 13.42 -5.17 -5.50
C ASP A 56 12.95 -4.97 -4.05
N GLU A 57 13.13 -3.77 -3.50
CA GLU A 57 12.67 -3.41 -2.15
C GLU A 57 11.14 -3.54 -2.01
N ASP A 58 10.37 -2.95 -2.93
CA ASP A 58 8.90 -3.01 -2.90
C ASP A 58 8.37 -4.43 -3.11
N ARG A 59 9.04 -5.22 -3.96
CA ARG A 59 8.66 -6.61 -4.26
C ARG A 59 8.88 -7.52 -3.06
N GLU A 60 10.03 -7.40 -2.39
CA GLU A 60 10.31 -8.16 -1.16
C GLU A 60 9.37 -7.74 -0.03
N ALA A 61 9.06 -6.45 0.10
CA ALA A 61 8.07 -5.97 1.06
C ALA A 61 6.69 -6.58 0.80
N PHE A 62 6.25 -6.60 -0.47
CA PHE A 62 4.98 -7.21 -0.86
C PHE A 62 4.92 -8.71 -0.49
N PHE A 63 5.94 -9.50 -0.85
CA PHE A 63 5.94 -10.93 -0.55
C PHE A 63 6.10 -11.24 0.94
N THR A 64 6.84 -10.42 1.69
CA THR A 64 6.95 -10.53 3.15
C THR A 64 5.58 -10.33 3.83
N VAL A 65 4.78 -9.36 3.34
CA VAL A 65 3.43 -9.14 3.85
C VAL A 65 2.52 -10.33 3.51
N LEU A 66 2.58 -10.85 2.27
CA LEU A 66 1.82 -12.04 1.90
C LEU A 66 2.19 -13.27 2.75
N GLU A 67 3.47 -13.50 3.01
CA GLU A 67 3.93 -14.55 3.91
C GLU A 67 3.39 -14.34 5.33
N THR A 68 3.40 -13.10 5.82
CA THR A 68 2.83 -12.75 7.13
C THR A 68 1.34 -13.12 7.20
N MET A 69 0.56 -12.79 6.17
CA MET A 69 -0.87 -13.12 6.10
C MET A 69 -1.13 -14.63 6.10
N VAL A 70 -0.23 -15.43 5.51
CA VAL A 70 -0.37 -16.89 5.45
C VAL A 70 0.08 -17.56 6.75
N THR A 71 1.14 -17.05 7.38
CA THR A 71 1.82 -17.74 8.51
C THR A 71 1.38 -17.27 9.89
N THR A 72 0.73 -16.12 9.99
CA THR A 72 0.31 -15.53 11.28
C THR A 72 -1.13 -15.96 11.63
N ASP A 73 -1.33 -16.38 12.88
CA ASP A 73 -2.67 -16.59 13.42
C ASP A 73 -3.49 -15.29 13.38
N ARG A 74 -4.80 -15.42 13.22
CA ARG A 74 -5.69 -14.25 13.10
C ARG A 74 -5.67 -13.37 14.34
N PHE A 75 -5.74 -13.94 15.54
CA PHE A 75 -5.83 -13.16 16.77
C PHE A 75 -4.49 -12.52 17.13
N ASP A 76 -3.39 -13.28 16.97
CA ASP A 76 -2.04 -12.75 17.14
C ASP A 76 -1.76 -11.61 16.16
N GLY A 77 -2.20 -11.75 14.91
CA GLY A 77 -2.07 -10.72 13.90
C GLY A 77 -2.93 -9.48 14.19
N MET A 78 -4.14 -9.65 14.73
CA MET A 78 -4.97 -8.51 15.16
C MET A 78 -4.32 -7.75 16.32
N GLU A 79 -3.72 -8.45 17.30
CA GLU A 79 -2.99 -7.80 18.39
C GLU A 79 -1.77 -7.01 17.88
N LYS A 80 -1.05 -7.56 16.90
CA LYS A 80 0.20 -6.99 16.39
C LYS A 80 0.02 -5.90 15.33
N TYR A 81 -0.92 -6.08 14.41
CA TYR A 81 -1.11 -5.24 13.22
C TYR A 81 -2.41 -4.41 13.27
N GLY A 82 -3.29 -4.68 14.23
CA GLY A 82 -4.54 -3.96 14.46
C GLY A 82 -5.79 -4.75 14.07
N ASP A 83 -6.94 -4.26 14.52
CA ASP A 83 -8.22 -4.97 14.43
C ASP A 83 -8.69 -5.32 13.00
N ASN A 84 -8.14 -4.65 12.00
CA ASN A 84 -8.44 -4.90 10.59
C ASN A 84 -7.70 -6.11 10.00
N PHE A 85 -6.69 -6.64 10.69
CA PHE A 85 -5.89 -7.76 10.17
C PHE A 85 -6.75 -8.97 9.82
N LYS A 86 -6.55 -9.48 8.59
CA LYS A 86 -7.15 -10.72 8.07
C LYS A 86 -6.03 -11.64 7.58
N ASN A 87 -5.95 -12.83 8.15
CA ASN A 87 -5.03 -13.85 7.67
C ASN A 87 -5.62 -14.61 6.46
N ASN A 88 -4.81 -15.46 5.82
CA ASN A 88 -5.22 -16.24 4.66
C ASN A 88 -6.48 -17.10 4.91
N ASP A 89 -6.60 -17.68 6.10
CA ASP A 89 -7.74 -18.54 6.45
C ASP A 89 -9.07 -17.78 6.43
N TYR A 90 -9.08 -16.50 6.79
CA TYR A 90 -10.27 -15.64 6.69
C TYR A 90 -10.78 -15.58 5.24
N PHE A 91 -9.89 -15.25 4.30
CA PHE A 91 -10.25 -15.11 2.89
C PHE A 91 -10.62 -16.44 2.24
N VAL A 92 -9.89 -17.51 2.54
CA VAL A 92 -10.19 -18.86 2.06
C VAL A 92 -11.55 -19.34 2.58
N HIS A 93 -11.84 -19.14 3.87
CA HIS A 93 -13.11 -19.51 4.45
C HIS A 93 -14.27 -18.75 3.80
N MET A 94 -14.15 -17.42 3.70
CA MET A 94 -15.17 -16.58 3.09
C MET A 94 -15.42 -16.95 1.62
N HIS A 95 -14.37 -17.14 0.82
CA HIS A 95 -14.49 -17.57 -0.57
C HIS A 95 -15.18 -18.94 -0.68
N ASN A 96 -14.76 -19.93 0.10
CA ASN A 96 -15.31 -21.27 0.04
C ASN A 96 -16.78 -21.35 0.50
N VAL A 97 -17.15 -20.59 1.53
CA VAL A 97 -18.56 -20.54 1.99
C VAL A 97 -19.46 -19.89 0.95
N LEU A 98 -19.01 -18.81 0.30
CA LEU A 98 -19.81 -18.12 -0.72
C LEU A 98 -19.86 -18.89 -2.05
N ALA A 99 -18.77 -19.57 -2.42
CA ALA A 99 -18.73 -20.40 -3.62
C ALA A 99 -19.49 -21.73 -3.45
N GLY A 100 -19.43 -22.32 -2.26
CA GLY A 100 -20.02 -23.62 -1.92
C GLY A 100 -21.46 -23.55 -1.41
N GLY A 101 -22.15 -22.43 -1.57
CA GLY A 101 -23.53 -22.25 -1.12
C GLY A 101 -24.46 -23.31 -1.72
N ARG A 102 -25.33 -23.90 -0.88
CA ARG A 102 -26.27 -24.95 -1.31
C ARG A 102 -27.25 -24.46 -2.38
N GLU A 103 -27.58 -23.18 -2.34
CA GLU A 103 -28.59 -22.56 -3.21
C GLU A 103 -27.96 -22.05 -4.50
N CYS A 104 -26.83 -21.34 -4.39
CA CYS A 104 -26.09 -20.75 -5.50
C CYS A 104 -24.59 -20.63 -5.17
N ASP A 105 -23.77 -20.67 -6.22
CA ASP A 105 -22.39 -20.16 -6.16
C ASP A 105 -22.45 -18.63 -6.28
N HIS A 106 -22.18 -17.95 -5.17
CA HIS A 106 -22.20 -16.48 -5.10
C HIS A 106 -20.91 -15.85 -5.64
N MET A 107 -19.86 -16.62 -5.89
CA MET A 107 -18.53 -16.15 -6.21
C MET A 107 -18.21 -16.20 -7.69
N HIS A 108 -18.66 -17.22 -8.42
CA HIS A 108 -18.22 -17.46 -9.79
C HIS A 108 -19.31 -17.32 -10.86
N LEU A 109 -20.58 -17.33 -10.46
CA LEU A 109 -21.68 -17.31 -11.42
C LEU A 109 -22.25 -15.90 -11.63
N GLY A 110 -22.53 -15.59 -12.90
CA GLY A 110 -23.21 -14.37 -13.31
C GLY A 110 -22.48 -13.08 -12.94
N HIS A 111 -23.24 -12.06 -12.57
CA HIS A 111 -22.70 -10.74 -12.25
C HIS A 111 -21.90 -10.71 -10.95
N GLY A 112 -22.01 -11.73 -10.09
CA GLY A 112 -21.30 -11.78 -8.80
C GLY A 112 -19.78 -11.89 -8.96
N PHE A 113 -19.30 -12.51 -10.04
CA PHE A 113 -17.88 -12.82 -10.20
C PHE A 113 -16.96 -11.60 -10.10
N VAL A 114 -17.16 -10.62 -10.99
CA VAL A 114 -16.27 -9.46 -11.09
C VAL A 114 -16.33 -8.62 -9.81
N TRP A 115 -17.52 -8.36 -9.30
CA TRP A 115 -17.69 -7.50 -8.13
C TRP A 115 -17.15 -8.13 -6.85
N ASN A 116 -17.39 -9.43 -6.64
CA ASN A 116 -16.89 -10.11 -5.46
C ASN A 116 -15.35 -10.21 -5.47
N HIS A 117 -14.72 -10.53 -6.60
CA HIS A 117 -13.25 -10.63 -6.66
C HIS A 117 -12.56 -9.26 -6.54
N ILE A 118 -13.16 -8.19 -7.06
CA ILE A 118 -12.68 -6.82 -6.81
C ILE A 118 -12.80 -6.49 -5.32
N GLY A 119 -13.93 -6.82 -4.68
CA GLY A 119 -14.16 -6.57 -3.26
C GLY A 119 -13.16 -7.31 -2.36
N ILE A 120 -12.96 -8.61 -2.59
CA ILE A 120 -12.04 -9.43 -1.81
C ILE A 120 -10.60 -8.94 -1.95
N THR A 121 -10.16 -8.63 -3.18
CA THR A 121 -8.79 -8.13 -3.38
C THR A 121 -8.59 -6.77 -2.72
N LEU A 122 -9.61 -5.89 -2.75
CA LEU A 122 -9.54 -4.61 -2.07
C LEU A 122 -9.53 -4.75 -0.54
N GLU A 123 -10.29 -5.70 0.01
CA GLU A 123 -10.28 -5.99 1.46
C GLU A 123 -8.93 -6.55 1.89
N MET A 124 -8.37 -7.48 1.12
CA MET A 124 -7.02 -8.03 1.35
C MET A 124 -5.94 -6.95 1.29
N GLU A 125 -6.08 -5.96 0.40
CA GLU A 125 -5.15 -4.82 0.30
C GLU A 125 -5.26 -3.81 1.46
N GLN A 126 -6.39 -3.80 2.19
CA GLN A 126 -6.66 -2.86 3.29
C GLN A 126 -6.57 -3.49 4.69
N SER A 127 -6.38 -4.81 4.77
CA SER A 127 -6.29 -5.57 6.01
C SER A 127 -4.91 -5.54 6.65
#